data_AF-A0A518BTT4-F1
#
_entry.id   AF-A0A518BTT4-F1
#
_cell.length_a   1.000
_cell.length_b   1.000
_cell.length_c   1.000
_cell.angle_alpha   90.00
_cell.angle_beta   90.00
_cell.angle_gamma   90.00
#
_symmetry.space_group_name_H-M   'P 1'
#
loop_
_entity.id
_entity.type
_entity.pdbx_description
1 polymer ?
#
loop_
_entity_poly.entity_id
_entity_poly.type
_entity_poly.pdbx_seq_one_letter_code
_entity_poly.pdbx_strand_id
1 'polypeptide(L)'
;MFEHLGCSREVVAAAVGLGLISATALAGPYSANSNDPGNAFDPPVAKSDPGITAWNGVLIDYSPAPGVGVSYRDPVTGYGSLGELYDPANPPATGQIPPFSGATQPFSGDVTDTDDEYGFTGYDDPGSAVIELAHPLVDGPGFDFAVFENGFSGFAGGFFAELAFVEVSSDGEHFVRFDAVSTNTPGDLQGISQYAGLDETNVYNLAGKHATNWGTPFDLAQLAGSPGLDLAGVRFVRLVDIPGNGHFIDSLGNPILDAHPTVGSGGFDLSYSVGGIALLTAADAVAGDVDGDGVVTAADIDTLVAGFGGVAFDVTGDRQTDASDLERLVTDLIGTSFGDANLDHHVDLLDLSSLASSFGDSAGWADGDFNADGTVDLLDLSLLASGFGASSVPEPAVALLLSLGLVVDASRR
;
A
#
# COMPACT_ATOMS: atom_id res chain seq x y z
N MET A 1 -22.26 63.44 0.21
CA MET A 1 -23.45 63.13 1.01
C MET A 1 -24.17 62.00 0.28
N PHE A 2 -24.05 60.77 0.81
CA PHE A 2 -24.80 59.53 0.51
C PHE A 2 -24.78 58.99 -0.94
N GLU A 3 -24.07 57.89 -1.22
CA GLU A 3 -24.46 56.46 -1.14
C GLU A 3 -25.26 55.96 -2.37
N HIS A 4 -24.70 55.01 -3.14
CA HIS A 4 -25.16 53.60 -3.17
C HIS A 4 -24.43 52.74 -4.24
N LEU A 5 -23.74 51.72 -3.74
CA LEU A 5 -23.65 50.31 -4.18
C LEU A 5 -23.90 49.91 -5.65
N GLY A 6 -22.90 49.20 -6.21
CA GLY A 6 -23.04 48.34 -7.39
C GLY A 6 -21.92 47.29 -7.42
N CYS A 7 -22.26 46.09 -6.96
CA CYS A 7 -21.42 44.89 -6.90
C CYS A 7 -21.21 44.28 -8.29
N SER A 8 -20.01 43.78 -8.60
CA SER A 8 -19.82 42.68 -9.55
C SER A 8 -18.58 41.89 -9.14
N ARG A 9 -18.82 40.67 -8.65
CA ARG A 9 -17.81 39.65 -8.33
C ARG A 9 -17.21 39.16 -9.64
N GLU A 10 -15.89 39.25 -9.78
CA GLU A 10 -15.16 38.47 -10.78
C GLU A 10 -15.18 37.02 -10.32
N VAL A 11 -15.84 36.17 -11.12
CA VAL A 11 -15.75 34.72 -11.03
C VAL A 11 -14.40 34.34 -11.62
N VAL A 12 -13.42 34.05 -10.77
CA VAL A 12 -12.22 33.30 -11.18
C VAL A 12 -12.66 31.85 -11.32
N ALA A 13 -12.92 31.44 -12.57
CA ALA A 13 -13.06 30.03 -12.91
C ALA A 13 -11.67 29.37 -12.76
N ALA A 14 -11.47 28.64 -11.66
CA ALA A 14 -10.36 27.71 -11.55
C ALA A 14 -10.66 26.51 -12.48
N ALA A 15 -9.93 26.44 -13.59
CA ALA A 15 -9.89 25.25 -14.42
C ALA A 15 -9.14 24.16 -13.65
N VAL A 16 -9.88 23.24 -13.01
CA VAL A 16 -9.31 21.98 -12.51
C VAL A 16 -9.10 21.11 -13.74
N GLY A 17 -7.84 21.09 -14.20
CA GLY A 17 -7.41 20.19 -15.26
C GLY A 17 -7.55 18.76 -14.76
N LEU A 18 -8.35 17.96 -15.47
CA LEU A 18 -8.29 16.51 -15.43
C LEU A 18 -6.88 16.12 -15.92
N GLY A 19 -5.97 15.94 -14.98
CA GLY A 19 -4.65 15.39 -15.24
C GLY A 19 -4.74 13.88 -15.33
N LEU A 20 -5.19 13.36 -16.47
CA LEU A 20 -4.53 12.15 -16.97
C LEU A 20 -3.06 12.56 -17.09
N ILE A 21 -2.20 12.07 -16.21
CA ILE A 21 -0.77 12.14 -16.43
C ILE A 21 -0.55 11.25 -17.64
N SER A 22 -0.68 11.84 -18.83
CA SER A 22 -0.05 11.28 -20.01
C SER A 22 1.40 11.08 -19.60
N ALA A 23 1.94 9.88 -19.84
CA ALA A 23 3.36 9.56 -19.77
C ALA A 23 4.15 10.40 -20.80
N THR A 24 3.97 11.71 -20.81
CA THR A 24 4.97 12.65 -21.28
C THR A 24 6.14 12.42 -20.35
N ALA A 25 7.15 11.74 -20.88
CA ALA A 25 8.50 11.70 -20.35
C ALA A 25 8.88 13.09 -19.84
N LEU A 26 8.63 13.33 -18.55
CA LEU A 26 9.16 14.49 -17.88
C LEU A 26 10.65 14.21 -17.89
N ALA A 27 11.44 14.93 -18.69
CA ALA A 27 12.87 14.91 -18.47
C ALA A 27 13.10 15.55 -17.09
N GLY A 28 13.91 14.93 -16.25
CA GLY A 28 14.23 15.43 -14.91
C GLY A 28 14.72 16.89 -14.89
N PRO A 29 14.85 17.50 -13.70
CA PRO A 29 14.88 16.81 -12.40
C PRO A 29 13.50 16.56 -11.78
N TYR A 30 13.35 15.39 -11.14
CA TYR A 30 12.19 14.94 -10.36
C TYR A 30 12.40 15.15 -8.84
N SER A 31 13.52 15.77 -8.44
CA SER A 31 13.64 16.34 -7.10
C SER A 31 14.57 17.56 -7.06
N ALA A 32 14.57 18.29 -5.94
CA ALA A 32 15.62 19.26 -5.63
C ALA A 32 16.61 18.63 -4.64
N ASN A 33 17.89 19.01 -4.69
CA ASN A 33 18.96 18.46 -3.83
C ASN A 33 18.53 18.42 -2.36
N SER A 34 18.60 17.24 -1.74
CA SER A 34 18.29 16.89 -0.35
C SER A 34 17.11 17.62 0.33
N ASN A 35 16.06 16.85 0.66
CA ASN A 35 15.07 17.17 1.70
C ASN A 35 14.24 18.45 1.47
N ASP A 36 13.82 18.71 0.23
CA ASP A 36 12.92 19.84 -0.09
C ASP A 36 11.44 19.41 -0.08
N PRO A 37 10.67 19.66 1.01
CA PRO A 37 9.24 19.34 1.06
C PRO A 37 8.38 20.19 0.11
N GLY A 38 8.94 21.24 -0.50
CA GLY A 38 8.28 22.06 -1.51
C GLY A 38 8.39 21.52 -2.95
N ASN A 39 8.99 20.34 -3.11
CA ASN A 39 9.18 19.68 -4.39
C ASN A 39 7.85 19.23 -5.01
N ALA A 40 7.70 19.44 -6.33
CA ALA A 40 6.50 19.07 -7.07
C ALA A 40 6.38 17.56 -7.35
N PHE A 41 7.48 16.81 -7.21
CA PHE A 41 7.55 15.38 -7.51
C PHE A 41 8.19 14.62 -6.32
N ASP A 42 7.48 13.69 -5.69
CA ASP A 42 7.92 12.94 -4.50
C ASP A 42 8.56 13.80 -3.37
N PRO A 43 7.86 14.80 -2.81
CA PRO A 43 8.37 15.60 -1.71
C PRO A 43 8.71 14.70 -0.51
N PRO A 44 9.94 14.78 0.02
CA PRO A 44 10.38 13.91 1.11
C PRO A 44 9.54 14.11 2.36
N VAL A 45 9.12 13.00 2.97
CA VAL A 45 8.29 13.02 4.18
C VAL A 45 9.14 12.70 5.40
N ALA A 46 9.16 13.61 6.38
CA ALA A 46 9.98 13.41 7.58
C ALA A 46 9.42 12.28 8.44
N LYS A 47 10.27 11.46 9.08
CA LYS A 47 9.82 10.48 10.10
C LYS A 47 9.07 11.13 11.26
N SER A 48 9.31 12.42 11.50
CA SER A 48 8.64 13.23 12.51
C SER A 48 7.45 14.03 11.98
N ASP A 49 7.04 13.80 10.73
CA ASP A 49 5.93 14.52 10.12
C ASP A 49 4.65 14.23 10.93
N PRO A 50 3.94 15.27 11.41
CA PRO A 50 2.69 15.09 12.16
C PRO A 50 1.56 14.49 11.31
N GLY A 51 1.68 14.48 9.98
CA GLY A 51 0.76 13.81 9.07
C GLY A 51 0.94 12.29 8.98
N ILE A 52 1.96 11.72 9.63
CA ILE A 52 2.08 10.25 9.76
C ILE A 52 1.10 9.77 10.83
N THR A 53 0.06 9.07 10.41
CA THR A 53 -1.02 8.58 11.30
C THR A 53 -0.71 7.23 11.92
N ALA A 54 0.11 6.42 11.25
CA ALA A 54 0.45 5.08 11.72
C ALA A 54 1.77 4.54 11.15
N TRP A 55 2.36 3.63 11.92
CA TRP A 55 3.48 2.77 11.55
C TRP A 55 3.04 1.32 11.79
N ASN A 56 2.12 0.81 10.96
CA ASN A 56 1.32 -0.38 11.28
C ASN A 56 1.32 -1.47 10.18
N GLY A 57 2.48 -1.75 9.59
CA GLY A 57 2.63 -2.79 8.56
C GLY A 57 3.29 -4.07 9.07
N VAL A 58 2.60 -5.19 9.15
CA VAL A 58 3.20 -6.48 9.51
C VAL A 58 3.91 -7.08 8.29
N LEU A 59 5.19 -7.44 8.44
CA LEU A 59 5.89 -8.19 7.41
C LEU A 59 5.36 -9.63 7.37
N ILE A 60 4.70 -9.99 6.28
CA ILE A 60 4.05 -11.30 6.11
C ILE A 60 4.80 -12.21 5.15
N ASP A 61 5.58 -11.64 4.24
CA ASP A 61 6.51 -12.37 3.39
C ASP A 61 7.83 -11.62 3.27
N TYR A 62 8.92 -12.37 3.30
CA TYR A 62 10.27 -11.84 3.22
C TYR A 62 11.14 -12.83 2.46
N SER A 63 11.46 -12.47 1.23
CA SER A 63 12.22 -13.28 0.29
C SER A 63 13.43 -12.48 -0.19
N PRO A 64 14.51 -12.39 0.61
CA PRO A 64 15.68 -11.62 0.23
C PRO A 64 16.50 -12.36 -0.84
N ALA A 65 17.31 -11.62 -1.59
CA ALA A 65 18.11 -12.17 -2.67
C ALA A 65 19.08 -13.28 -2.19
N PRO A 66 19.42 -14.27 -3.03
CA PRO A 66 20.37 -15.29 -2.65
C PRO A 66 21.75 -14.70 -2.31
N GLY A 67 22.20 -14.85 -1.07
CA GLY A 67 23.50 -14.35 -0.64
C GLY A 67 23.47 -13.63 0.69
N VAL A 68 22.31 -13.04 1.05
CA VAL A 68 22.15 -12.19 2.24
C VAL A 68 22.77 -12.79 3.49
N GLY A 69 23.59 -12.00 4.17
CA GLY A 69 24.31 -12.37 5.37
C GLY A 69 23.34 -12.79 6.48
N VAL A 70 23.75 -13.74 7.32
CA VAL A 70 22.88 -14.31 8.37
C VAL A 70 22.34 -13.27 9.35
N SER A 71 23.00 -12.12 9.49
CA SER A 71 22.57 -11.00 10.32
C SER A 71 21.46 -10.16 9.69
N TYR A 72 21.20 -10.34 8.40
CA TYR A 72 20.25 -9.57 7.59
C TYR A 72 19.09 -10.42 7.04
N ARG A 73 19.00 -11.71 7.42
CA ARG A 73 17.94 -12.64 6.94
C ARG A 73 16.66 -12.61 7.76
N ASP A 74 16.64 -11.86 8.85
CA ASP A 74 15.50 -11.81 9.74
C ASP A 74 15.22 -10.36 10.19
N PRO A 75 14.41 -9.63 9.41
CA PRO A 75 13.95 -8.29 9.78
C PRO A 75 13.09 -8.27 11.06
N VAL A 76 12.61 -9.42 11.55
CA VAL A 76 11.81 -9.52 12.78
C VAL A 76 12.69 -9.64 14.02
N THR A 77 14.00 -9.94 13.89
CA THR A 77 14.95 -9.99 15.01
C THR A 77 16.11 -8.99 14.89
N GLY A 78 16.24 -8.30 13.76
CA GLY A 78 17.27 -7.30 13.49
C GLY A 78 16.97 -6.41 12.27
N TYR A 79 18.00 -6.10 11.48
CA TYR A 79 17.83 -5.47 10.16
C TYR A 79 17.58 -6.56 9.13
N GLY A 80 16.69 -6.33 8.16
CA GLY A 80 16.58 -7.14 6.96
C GLY A 80 17.23 -6.41 5.80
N SER A 81 17.80 -7.14 4.84
CA SER A 81 18.23 -6.57 3.56
C SER A 81 17.58 -7.35 2.43
N LEU A 82 17.07 -6.68 1.40
CA LEU A 82 16.49 -7.35 0.25
C LEU A 82 17.54 -7.79 -0.77
N GLY A 83 18.70 -7.15 -0.80
CA GLY A 83 19.82 -7.64 -1.60
C GLY A 83 20.83 -8.39 -0.73
N GLU A 84 21.66 -9.23 -1.37
CA GLU A 84 23.09 -9.13 -1.10
C GLU A 84 23.89 -9.73 -2.26
N LEU A 85 25.00 -9.06 -2.48
CA LEU A 85 25.98 -9.25 -3.50
C LEU A 85 27.15 -10.11 -2.99
N TYR A 86 27.62 -10.93 -3.91
CA TYR A 86 28.76 -11.80 -3.71
C TYR A 86 30.09 -11.03 -3.46
N ASP A 87 30.93 -11.53 -2.53
CA ASP A 87 32.28 -11.05 -2.17
C ASP A 87 33.31 -11.17 -3.33
N PRO A 88 33.84 -10.07 -3.90
CA PRO A 88 34.82 -10.12 -4.99
C PRO A 88 36.15 -10.79 -4.63
N ALA A 89 36.49 -10.92 -3.34
CA ALA A 89 37.73 -11.55 -2.91
C ALA A 89 37.71 -13.08 -3.04
N ASN A 90 36.54 -13.71 -3.17
CA ASN A 90 36.41 -15.16 -3.11
C ASN A 90 35.32 -15.76 -4.03
N PRO A 91 35.16 -15.42 -5.33
CA PRO A 91 34.09 -15.92 -6.23
C PRO A 91 33.76 -17.41 -6.03
N PRO A 92 32.47 -17.83 -5.98
CA PRO A 92 32.18 -19.24 -5.79
C PRO A 92 32.57 -19.90 -7.10
N ALA A 93 33.36 -20.97 -7.02
CA ALA A 93 33.73 -21.70 -8.22
C ALA A 93 32.46 -22.21 -8.90
N THR A 94 32.39 -22.11 -10.23
CA THR A 94 31.33 -22.72 -11.03
C THR A 94 31.14 -24.17 -10.58
N GLY A 95 29.94 -24.54 -10.13
CA GLY A 95 29.69 -25.87 -9.54
C GLY A 95 29.73 -25.96 -8.01
N GLN A 96 29.90 -24.86 -7.27
CA GLN A 96 29.93 -24.88 -5.80
C GLN A 96 28.88 -23.95 -5.18
N ILE A 97 28.00 -24.53 -4.36
CA ILE A 97 27.19 -23.78 -3.40
C ILE A 97 28.16 -23.04 -2.46
N PRO A 98 28.02 -21.72 -2.26
CA PRO A 98 28.84 -21.00 -1.28
C PRO A 98 28.78 -21.73 0.06
N PRO A 99 29.87 -21.83 0.84
CA PRO A 99 29.86 -22.54 2.10
C PRO A 99 28.97 -21.80 3.11
N PHE A 100 27.68 -22.12 3.11
CA PHE A 100 26.71 -21.66 4.09
C PHE A 100 26.53 -22.74 5.16
N SER A 101 26.83 -22.39 6.41
CA SER A 101 26.56 -23.23 7.56
C SER A 101 25.06 -23.20 7.88
N GLY A 102 24.36 -24.32 7.70
CA GLY A 102 23.02 -24.55 8.25
C GLY A 102 22.03 -25.06 7.22
N ALA A 103 21.87 -26.37 7.16
CA ALA A 103 20.95 -27.04 6.26
C ALA A 103 19.51 -27.00 6.80
N THR A 104 18.58 -26.35 6.07
CA THR A 104 17.29 -26.92 5.59
C THR A 104 16.41 -25.87 4.87
N GLN A 105 16.27 -26.03 3.53
CA GLN A 105 15.20 -25.55 2.60
C GLN A 105 15.08 -24.03 2.29
N PRO A 106 14.43 -23.56 1.19
CA PRO A 106 13.69 -24.24 0.09
C PRO A 106 14.12 -23.92 -1.37
N PHE A 107 15.12 -23.08 -1.64
CA PHE A 107 15.37 -22.59 -3.01
C PHE A 107 16.26 -23.55 -3.83
N SER A 108 15.65 -24.19 -4.82
CA SER A 108 16.26 -25.20 -5.71
C SER A 108 16.49 -24.66 -7.12
N GLY A 109 17.02 -23.43 -7.22
CA GLY A 109 17.62 -22.91 -8.45
C GLY A 109 19.04 -23.44 -8.61
N ASP A 110 19.39 -23.91 -9.82
CA ASP A 110 20.72 -24.44 -10.12
C ASP A 110 21.70 -23.29 -10.37
N VAL A 111 22.36 -22.83 -9.30
CA VAL A 111 23.46 -21.84 -9.35
C VAL A 111 24.69 -22.31 -10.15
N THR A 112 24.62 -23.48 -10.80
CA THR A 112 25.71 -24.12 -11.54
C THR A 112 25.37 -24.44 -13.00
N ASP A 113 24.17 -24.08 -13.46
CA ASP A 113 23.80 -24.22 -14.87
C ASP A 113 24.61 -23.25 -15.74
N THR A 114 25.45 -23.79 -16.61
CA THR A 114 26.25 -23.01 -17.59
C THR A 114 25.51 -22.74 -18.89
N ASP A 115 24.34 -23.38 -19.08
CA ASP A 115 23.44 -23.19 -20.21
C ASP A 115 22.27 -22.26 -19.85
N ASP A 116 22.28 -21.65 -18.66
CA ASP A 116 21.35 -20.58 -18.29
C ASP A 116 21.62 -19.35 -19.16
N GLU A 117 20.71 -19.08 -20.09
CA GLU A 117 20.75 -17.93 -20.99
C GLU A 117 20.44 -16.61 -20.24
N TYR A 118 19.98 -16.72 -18.98
CA TYR A 118 19.65 -15.64 -18.05
C TYR A 118 20.50 -15.81 -16.77
N GLY A 119 21.08 -14.74 -16.21
CA GLY A 119 22.23 -14.85 -15.29
C GLY A 119 21.87 -14.94 -13.81
N PHE A 120 22.79 -15.48 -12.99
CA PHE A 120 22.91 -15.35 -11.51
C PHE A 120 21.60 -14.99 -10.77
N THR A 121 21.08 -15.92 -9.97
CA THR A 121 19.79 -15.92 -9.23
C THR A 121 19.38 -14.69 -8.40
N GLY A 122 20.14 -13.59 -8.38
CA GLY A 122 19.71 -12.27 -7.87
C GLY A 122 19.41 -11.22 -8.96
N TYR A 123 19.63 -11.54 -10.25
CA TYR A 123 19.31 -10.65 -11.38
C TYR A 123 17.96 -10.95 -12.03
N ASP A 124 17.56 -12.23 -12.04
CA ASP A 124 16.28 -12.66 -12.59
C ASP A 124 15.15 -12.68 -11.54
N ASP A 125 15.51 -12.78 -10.25
CA ASP A 125 14.58 -12.77 -9.11
C ASP A 125 15.17 -11.89 -7.99
N PRO A 126 14.89 -10.57 -8.00
CA PRO A 126 15.39 -9.66 -6.98
C PRO A 126 14.71 -9.97 -5.63
N GLY A 127 15.38 -9.62 -4.53
CA GLY A 127 14.75 -9.81 -3.22
C GLY A 127 13.49 -8.96 -3.07
N SER A 128 12.54 -9.45 -2.29
CA SER A 128 11.27 -8.77 -2.05
C SER A 128 10.74 -8.95 -0.64
N ALA A 129 9.88 -8.03 -0.22
CA ALA A 129 9.14 -8.10 1.04
C ALA A 129 7.69 -7.69 0.81
N VAL A 130 6.75 -8.41 1.43
CA VAL A 130 5.33 -8.05 1.47
C VAL A 130 4.96 -7.64 2.87
N ILE A 131 4.46 -6.41 2.98
CA ILE A 131 3.97 -5.81 4.20
C ILE A 131 2.44 -5.77 4.11
N GLU A 132 1.77 -6.41 5.05
CA GLU A 132 0.33 -6.32 5.25
C GLU A 132 0.00 -5.18 6.22
N LEU A 133 -0.93 -4.34 5.84
CA LEU A 133 -1.38 -3.21 6.63
C LEU A 133 -2.55 -3.64 7.52
N ALA A 134 -2.50 -3.27 8.80
CA ALA A 134 -3.58 -3.58 9.74
C ALA A 134 -4.92 -2.98 9.29
N HIS A 135 -4.87 -1.81 8.64
CA HIS A 135 -6.02 -1.13 8.03
C HIS A 135 -5.73 -0.90 6.54
N PRO A 136 -6.74 -1.02 5.67
CA PRO A 136 -6.57 -0.66 4.25
C PRO A 136 -6.13 0.80 4.10
N LEU A 137 -5.25 1.06 3.15
CA LEU A 137 -5.06 2.36 2.55
C LEU A 137 -6.21 2.65 1.59
N VAL A 138 -6.67 3.90 1.65
CA VAL A 138 -7.67 4.46 0.76
C VAL A 138 -7.02 5.63 0.03
N ASP A 139 -7.20 5.71 -1.29
CA ASP A 139 -6.78 6.84 -2.10
C ASP A 139 -7.44 8.15 -1.61
N GLY A 140 -6.63 9.08 -1.13
CA GLY A 140 -7.02 10.37 -0.61
C GLY A 140 -6.35 11.53 -1.36
N PRO A 141 -6.58 12.79 -0.94
CA PRO A 141 -5.90 13.92 -1.56
C PRO A 141 -4.38 13.88 -1.36
N GLY A 142 -3.64 13.66 -2.44
CA GLY A 142 -2.17 13.73 -2.43
C GLY A 142 -1.54 12.36 -2.20
N PHE A 143 -0.45 12.31 -1.44
CA PHE A 143 0.24 11.05 -1.16
C PHE A 143 -0.38 10.32 0.03
N ASP A 144 -0.53 9.00 -0.07
CA ASP A 144 -1.26 8.18 0.91
C ASP A 144 -0.35 7.38 1.85
N PHE A 145 0.89 7.11 1.43
CA PHE A 145 1.89 6.44 2.26
C PHE A 145 3.31 6.83 1.85
N ALA A 146 4.29 6.56 2.71
CA ALA A 146 5.69 6.72 2.40
C ALA A 146 6.52 5.50 2.81
N VAL A 147 7.53 5.21 1.99
CA VAL A 147 8.51 4.15 2.23
C VAL A 147 9.84 4.78 2.65
N PHE A 148 10.36 4.33 3.79
CA PHE A 148 11.56 4.84 4.44
C PHE A 148 12.70 3.83 4.34
N GLU A 149 13.86 4.38 4.05
CA GLU A 149 15.14 3.69 3.95
C GLU A 149 16.18 4.55 4.72
N ASN A 150 17.41 4.08 4.83
CA ASN A 150 18.56 4.74 5.44
C ASN A 150 19.59 5.32 4.44
N GLY A 151 19.16 6.05 3.41
CA GLY A 151 20.08 6.65 2.45
C GLY A 151 21.02 7.69 3.05
N PHE A 152 22.17 7.92 2.42
CA PHE A 152 23.25 8.73 2.97
C PHE A 152 23.84 9.74 1.98
N SER A 153 23.92 11.01 2.39
CA SER A 153 24.62 12.05 1.63
C SER A 153 26.14 11.99 1.80
N GLY A 154 26.90 12.52 0.83
CA GLY A 154 28.34 12.77 0.99
C GLY A 154 29.24 11.71 0.36
N PHE A 155 28.67 10.87 -0.49
CA PHE A 155 29.39 9.86 -1.27
C PHE A 155 29.88 10.44 -2.60
N ALA A 156 30.88 9.81 -3.21
CA ALA A 156 31.36 10.20 -4.53
C ALA A 156 30.27 9.94 -5.57
N GLY A 157 29.73 11.01 -6.18
CA GLY A 157 28.53 10.94 -7.04
C GLY A 157 27.29 11.57 -6.42
N GLY A 158 27.31 11.92 -5.12
CA GLY A 158 26.25 12.66 -4.45
C GLY A 158 25.66 11.90 -3.27
N PHE A 159 24.65 11.08 -3.55
CA PHE A 159 23.79 10.43 -2.57
C PHE A 159 23.84 8.91 -2.71
N PHE A 160 24.24 8.20 -1.64
CA PHE A 160 24.15 6.75 -1.60
C PHE A 160 22.70 6.37 -1.30
N ALA A 161 22.08 5.70 -2.27
CA ALA A 161 20.73 5.16 -2.21
C ALA A 161 20.79 3.66 -2.45
N GLU A 162 19.85 2.96 -1.84
CA GLU A 162 19.52 1.57 -2.15
C GLU A 162 18.06 1.57 -2.57
N LEU A 163 17.80 1.39 -3.86
CA LEU A 163 16.49 1.65 -4.46
C LEU A 163 15.61 0.40 -4.47
N ALA A 164 14.30 0.60 -4.35
CA ALA A 164 13.32 -0.45 -4.55
C ALA A 164 12.13 0.04 -5.37
N PHE A 165 11.57 -0.86 -6.19
CA PHE A 165 10.22 -0.69 -6.71
C PHE A 165 9.21 -0.84 -5.59
N VAL A 166 8.12 -0.09 -5.72
CA VAL A 166 6.97 -0.17 -4.82
C VAL A 166 5.77 -0.67 -5.61
N GLU A 167 5.07 -1.63 -5.03
CA GLU A 167 3.86 -2.20 -5.58
C GLU A 167 2.81 -2.32 -4.50
N VAL A 168 1.54 -2.28 -4.88
CA VAL A 168 0.40 -2.39 -3.95
C VAL A 168 -0.60 -3.44 -4.42
N SER A 169 -1.33 -4.00 -3.47
CA SER A 169 -2.40 -4.96 -3.73
C SER A 169 -3.53 -4.81 -2.73
N SER A 170 -4.76 -5.06 -3.18
CA SER A 170 -5.96 -5.15 -2.34
C SER A 170 -6.24 -6.58 -1.86
N ASP A 171 -5.72 -7.61 -2.53
CA ASP A 171 -6.02 -9.02 -2.26
C ASP A 171 -4.81 -9.88 -1.85
N GLY A 172 -3.59 -9.34 -1.96
CA GLY A 172 -2.35 -10.02 -1.61
C GLY A 172 -1.83 -10.98 -2.69
N GLU A 173 -2.51 -11.08 -3.83
CA GLU A 173 -2.14 -11.93 -4.96
C GLU A 173 -1.77 -11.09 -6.19
N HIS A 174 -2.58 -10.08 -6.51
CA HIS A 174 -2.41 -9.20 -7.66
C HIS A 174 -1.76 -7.88 -7.23
N PHE A 175 -0.48 -7.73 -7.54
CA PHE A 175 0.28 -6.53 -7.24
C PHE A 175 0.42 -5.64 -8.47
N VAL A 176 0.17 -4.35 -8.27
CA VAL A 176 0.33 -3.31 -9.28
C VAL A 176 1.48 -2.40 -8.88
N ARG A 177 2.40 -2.17 -9.81
CA ARG A 177 3.62 -1.38 -9.61
C ARG A 177 3.38 0.10 -9.93
N PHE A 178 3.96 1.00 -9.13
CA PHE A 178 4.06 2.41 -9.48
C PHE A 178 5.04 2.61 -10.65
N ASP A 179 4.63 3.41 -11.63
CA ASP A 179 5.55 3.84 -12.69
C ASP A 179 6.69 4.64 -12.07
N ALA A 180 7.90 4.09 -12.19
CA ALA A 180 9.15 4.68 -11.71
C ALA A 180 9.98 5.20 -12.89
N VAL A 181 10.82 6.20 -12.64
CA VAL A 181 11.76 6.76 -13.64
C VAL A 181 13.13 7.01 -13.01
N SER A 182 14.21 6.62 -13.69
CA SER A 182 15.58 6.99 -13.32
C SER A 182 16.38 7.42 -14.55
N THR A 183 16.98 8.61 -14.49
CA THR A 183 17.80 9.18 -15.57
C THR A 183 19.28 9.25 -15.23
N ASN A 184 19.70 8.62 -14.12
CA ASN A 184 21.12 8.51 -13.77
C ASN A 184 21.88 7.68 -14.83
N THR A 185 23.10 8.09 -15.10
CA THR A 185 24.02 7.41 -16.02
C THR A 185 25.19 6.82 -15.26
N PRO A 186 25.95 5.87 -15.84
CA PRO A 186 27.18 5.39 -15.22
C PRO A 186 28.18 6.51 -14.91
N GLY A 187 28.14 7.64 -15.63
CA GLY A 187 28.98 8.80 -15.34
C GLY A 187 28.64 9.46 -14.00
N ASP A 188 27.37 9.48 -13.63
CA ASP A 188 26.88 10.03 -12.36
C ASP A 188 27.35 9.15 -11.19
N LEU A 189 27.33 7.83 -11.37
CA LEU A 189 27.77 6.83 -10.39
C LEU A 189 29.26 6.46 -10.45
N GLN A 190 30.11 7.31 -11.04
CA GLN A 190 31.57 7.06 -11.13
C GLN A 190 31.93 5.68 -11.74
N GLY A 191 31.15 5.23 -12.72
CA GLY A 191 31.31 3.95 -13.39
C GLY A 191 30.58 2.77 -12.74
N ILE A 192 29.59 3.04 -11.88
CA ILE A 192 28.88 2.06 -11.03
C ILE A 192 29.87 1.35 -10.10
N SER A 193 29.92 1.79 -8.85
CA SER A 193 30.86 1.24 -7.86
C SER A 193 30.17 0.96 -6.54
N GLN A 194 30.82 0.11 -5.74
CA GLN A 194 30.31 -0.46 -4.47
C GLN A 194 29.67 0.55 -3.51
N TYR A 195 30.13 1.80 -3.50
CA TYR A 195 29.59 2.88 -2.68
C TYR A 195 29.47 4.17 -3.49
N ALA A 196 29.16 4.05 -4.79
CA ALA A 196 28.86 5.22 -5.60
C ALA A 196 27.62 5.92 -5.07
N GLY A 197 27.68 7.25 -5.02
CA GLY A 197 26.46 8.04 -4.94
C GLY A 197 25.85 8.22 -6.32
N LEU A 198 24.55 8.48 -6.36
CA LEU A 198 23.80 8.94 -7.51
C LEU A 198 23.30 10.37 -7.29
N ASP A 199 22.75 10.97 -8.34
CA ASP A 199 21.98 12.21 -8.24
C ASP A 199 20.51 11.86 -7.98
N GLU A 200 20.04 12.11 -6.76
CA GLU A 200 18.68 11.79 -6.30
C GLU A 200 17.61 12.61 -7.02
N THR A 201 17.99 13.70 -7.69
CA THR A 201 17.10 14.52 -8.52
C THR A 201 16.72 13.84 -9.82
N ASN A 202 17.46 12.81 -10.21
CA ASN A 202 17.20 12.02 -11.41
C ASN A 202 16.36 10.76 -11.12
N VAL A 203 15.76 10.63 -9.94
CA VAL A 203 14.97 9.46 -9.52
C VAL A 203 13.54 9.88 -9.18
N TYR A 204 12.55 9.12 -9.64
CA TYR A 204 11.12 9.33 -9.39
C TYR A 204 10.41 8.01 -9.05
N ASN A 205 9.52 8.01 -8.05
CA ASN A 205 8.70 6.87 -7.64
C ASN A 205 9.49 5.58 -7.30
N LEU A 206 10.72 5.73 -6.78
CA LEU A 206 11.49 4.62 -6.21
C LEU A 206 11.73 4.89 -4.73
N ALA A 207 11.47 3.89 -3.89
CA ALA A 207 11.85 3.95 -2.48
C ALA A 207 13.38 4.03 -2.37
N GLY A 208 13.90 4.62 -1.30
CA GLY A 208 15.35 4.71 -1.06
C GLY A 208 16.04 5.97 -1.59
N LYS A 209 15.35 6.81 -2.37
CA LYS A 209 15.91 8.06 -2.93
C LYS A 209 16.14 9.19 -1.91
N HIS A 210 15.73 9.02 -0.65
CA HIS A 210 15.79 10.08 0.38
C HIS A 210 16.64 9.67 1.57
N ALA A 211 17.23 10.67 2.24
CA ALA A 211 18.15 10.45 3.35
C ALA A 211 17.49 9.78 4.55
N THR A 212 18.32 9.15 5.40
CA THR A 212 17.88 8.62 6.70
C THR A 212 16.99 9.63 7.45
N ASN A 213 15.84 9.15 7.92
CA ASN A 213 14.74 9.91 8.54
C ASN A 213 13.77 10.61 7.57
N TRP A 214 13.89 10.37 6.27
CA TRP A 214 12.97 10.85 5.26
C TRP A 214 12.48 9.69 4.40
N GLY A 215 11.20 9.72 4.05
CA GLY A 215 10.52 8.69 3.27
C GLY A 215 10.14 9.21 1.90
N THR A 216 10.04 8.29 0.95
CA THR A 216 9.54 8.56 -0.40
C THR A 216 8.04 8.36 -0.40
N PRO A 217 7.24 9.40 -0.69
CA PRO A 217 5.79 9.28 -0.67
C PRO A 217 5.25 8.67 -1.98
N PHE A 218 4.10 8.02 -1.91
CA PHE A 218 3.40 7.37 -3.02
C PHE A 218 1.91 7.73 -2.97
N ASP A 219 1.34 8.04 -4.14
CA ASP A 219 -0.02 8.53 -4.35
C ASP A 219 -0.81 7.49 -5.14
N LEU A 220 -1.78 6.84 -4.49
CA LEU A 220 -2.59 5.75 -5.03
C LEU A 220 -3.41 6.17 -6.24
N ALA A 221 -3.76 7.46 -6.39
CA ALA A 221 -4.47 7.96 -7.56
C ALA A 221 -3.67 7.73 -8.86
N GLN A 222 -2.35 7.59 -8.78
CA GLN A 222 -1.50 7.23 -9.93
C GLN A 222 -1.83 5.84 -10.50
N LEU A 223 -2.44 4.96 -9.70
CA LEU A 223 -2.81 3.60 -10.08
C LEU A 223 -4.30 3.47 -10.45
N ALA A 224 -5.03 4.58 -10.52
CA ALA A 224 -6.45 4.58 -10.82
C ALA A 224 -6.77 3.88 -12.17
N GLY A 225 -7.70 2.94 -12.13
CA GLY A 225 -8.11 2.14 -13.29
C GLY A 225 -7.20 0.94 -13.61
N SER A 226 -6.22 0.64 -12.76
CA SER A 226 -5.41 -0.58 -12.89
C SER A 226 -6.27 -1.84 -12.70
N PRO A 227 -6.23 -2.81 -13.64
CA PRO A 227 -7.02 -4.03 -13.50
C PRO A 227 -6.64 -4.84 -12.26
N GLY A 228 -7.64 -5.23 -11.45
CA GLY A 228 -7.44 -6.09 -10.27
C GLY A 228 -6.99 -5.36 -9.00
N LEU A 229 -7.01 -4.03 -8.98
CA LEU A 229 -6.69 -3.22 -7.80
C LEU A 229 -7.91 -2.41 -7.33
N ASP A 230 -8.34 -2.62 -6.08
CA ASP A 230 -9.29 -1.73 -5.39
C ASP A 230 -8.52 -0.67 -4.58
N LEU A 231 -8.56 0.58 -5.05
CA LEU A 231 -7.87 1.71 -4.40
C LEU A 231 -8.47 2.11 -3.05
N ALA A 232 -9.67 1.65 -2.71
CA ALA A 232 -10.27 1.84 -1.40
C ALA A 232 -10.02 0.64 -0.46
N GLY A 233 -9.29 -0.37 -0.92
CA GLY A 233 -9.03 -1.61 -0.20
C GLY A 233 -7.57 -2.05 -0.21
N VAL A 234 -6.62 -1.15 -0.50
CA VAL A 234 -5.20 -1.52 -0.59
C VAL A 234 -4.69 -1.97 0.78
N ARG A 235 -4.34 -3.25 0.91
CA ARG A 235 -3.89 -3.84 2.20
C ARG A 235 -2.46 -4.32 2.18
N PHE A 236 -1.85 -4.45 1.01
CA PHE A 236 -0.52 -5.02 0.89
C PHE A 236 0.38 -4.07 0.11
N VAL A 237 1.58 -3.85 0.63
CA VAL A 237 2.66 -3.15 -0.05
C VAL A 237 3.79 -4.15 -0.27
N ARG A 238 4.24 -4.29 -1.51
CA ARG A 238 5.41 -5.09 -1.86
C ARG A 238 6.56 -4.19 -2.26
N LEU A 239 7.70 -4.40 -1.61
CA LEU A 239 8.98 -3.78 -1.95
C LEU A 239 9.80 -4.80 -2.73
N VAL A 240 10.35 -4.38 -3.86
CA VAL A 240 11.19 -5.22 -4.73
C VAL A 240 12.52 -4.54 -4.94
N ASP A 241 13.60 -5.19 -4.51
CA ASP A 241 14.97 -4.69 -4.59
C ASP A 241 15.37 -4.36 -6.03
N ILE A 242 16.25 -3.37 -6.16
CA ILE A 242 16.92 -3.05 -7.42
C ILE A 242 18.42 -3.23 -7.20
N PRO A 243 19.04 -4.30 -7.72
CA PRO A 243 20.47 -4.55 -7.56
C PRO A 243 21.42 -3.48 -8.12
N GLY A 244 20.92 -2.46 -8.84
CA GLY A 244 21.71 -1.28 -9.21
C GLY A 244 22.59 -1.35 -10.44
N ASN A 245 22.75 -2.52 -11.06
CA ASN A 245 23.69 -2.70 -12.18
C ASN A 245 23.12 -2.26 -13.56
N GLY A 246 21.88 -1.78 -13.61
CA GLY A 246 21.20 -1.40 -14.84
C GLY A 246 20.48 -2.53 -15.58
N HIS A 247 20.38 -3.73 -15.00
CA HIS A 247 19.57 -4.82 -15.54
C HIS A 247 18.06 -4.51 -15.44
N PHE A 248 17.64 -3.98 -14.30
CA PHE A 248 16.27 -3.53 -14.08
C PHE A 248 16.04 -2.19 -14.75
N ILE A 249 14.91 -2.09 -15.45
CA ILE A 249 14.53 -0.91 -16.23
C ILE A 249 13.33 -0.21 -15.63
N ASP A 250 13.27 1.09 -15.84
CA ASP A 250 12.17 1.95 -15.42
C ASP A 250 10.97 1.88 -16.40
N SER A 251 9.89 2.61 -16.11
CA SER A 251 8.67 2.65 -16.93
C SER A 251 8.89 3.20 -18.35
N LEU A 252 10.00 3.90 -18.59
CA LEU A 252 10.40 4.47 -19.88
C LEU A 252 11.47 3.61 -20.59
N GLY A 253 11.90 2.51 -19.98
CA GLY A 253 12.92 1.60 -20.49
C GLY A 253 14.36 2.05 -20.23
N ASN A 254 14.59 3.01 -19.33
CA ASN A 254 15.95 3.38 -18.92
C ASN A 254 16.48 2.39 -17.87
N PRO A 255 17.78 2.05 -17.89
CA PRO A 255 18.38 1.25 -16.83
C PRO A 255 18.38 2.03 -15.50
N ILE A 256 17.96 1.38 -14.42
CA ILE A 256 18.01 1.94 -13.08
C ILE A 256 19.36 1.58 -12.45
N LEU A 257 20.08 2.61 -11.99
CA LEU A 257 21.41 2.50 -11.41
C LEU A 257 21.42 3.00 -9.97
N ASP A 258 22.07 2.25 -9.09
CA ASP A 258 22.49 2.66 -7.75
C ASP A 258 23.81 1.97 -7.36
N ALA A 259 24.18 1.98 -6.07
CA ALA A 259 25.47 1.45 -5.64
C ALA A 259 25.59 -0.06 -5.89
N HIS A 260 26.58 -0.45 -6.69
CA HIS A 260 26.79 -1.86 -7.05
C HIS A 260 28.26 -2.19 -7.35
N PRO A 261 28.80 -3.35 -6.93
CA PRO A 261 28.20 -4.28 -5.98
C PRO A 261 28.37 -3.79 -4.53
N THR A 262 27.31 -3.70 -3.72
CA THR A 262 27.37 -3.47 -2.27
C THR A 262 27.81 -4.74 -1.49
N VAL A 263 28.18 -4.61 -0.22
CA VAL A 263 28.51 -5.74 0.67
C VAL A 263 27.95 -5.48 2.07
N GLY A 264 27.53 -6.52 2.79
CA GLY A 264 26.91 -6.38 4.11
C GLY A 264 25.38 -6.39 4.01
N SER A 265 24.75 -5.23 4.24
CA SER A 265 23.32 -5.02 4.01
C SER A 265 23.09 -4.41 2.63
N GLY A 266 23.57 -5.08 1.59
CA GLY A 266 23.56 -4.51 0.25
C GLY A 266 22.19 -4.62 -0.40
N GLY A 267 21.67 -3.55 -1.00
CA GLY A 267 20.32 -3.53 -1.56
C GLY A 267 19.32 -2.99 -0.54
N PHE A 268 18.03 -2.92 -0.89
CA PHE A 268 17.07 -2.18 -0.08
C PHE A 268 16.91 -2.76 1.34
N ASP A 269 17.19 -1.93 2.34
CA ASP A 269 17.19 -2.33 3.74
C ASP A 269 15.83 -2.11 4.45
N LEU A 270 15.48 -3.07 5.30
CA LEU A 270 14.28 -3.07 6.15
C LEU A 270 14.68 -2.96 7.62
N SER A 271 14.09 -2.00 8.35
CA SER A 271 14.29 -1.87 9.80
C SER A 271 13.16 -2.50 10.61
N TYR A 272 13.55 -3.13 11.74
CA TYR A 272 12.78 -3.92 12.72
C TYR A 272 11.40 -3.39 13.16
N SER A 273 11.14 -2.09 13.02
CA SER A 273 9.87 -1.48 13.43
C SER A 273 8.91 -1.37 12.24
N VAL A 274 8.57 -2.49 11.61
CA VAL A 274 7.52 -2.63 10.58
C VAL A 274 7.79 -2.08 9.16
N GLY A 275 8.93 -2.46 8.57
CA GLY A 275 9.13 -2.40 7.11
C GLY A 275 9.40 -1.02 6.53
N GLY A 276 9.63 -0.02 7.38
CA GLY A 276 9.89 1.35 6.94
C GLY A 276 8.69 2.00 6.25
N ILE A 277 7.47 1.44 6.34
CA ILE A 277 6.29 2.04 5.72
C ILE A 277 5.55 2.88 6.76
N ALA A 278 5.35 4.16 6.46
CA ALA A 278 4.47 5.04 7.20
C ALA A 278 3.20 5.30 6.39
N LEU A 279 2.05 5.28 7.05
CA LEU A 279 0.80 5.71 6.42
C LEU A 279 0.72 7.24 6.50
N LEU A 280 0.42 7.86 5.37
CA LEU A 280 0.28 9.30 5.19
C LEU A 280 -1.18 9.62 4.84
N THR A 281 -2.11 9.11 5.63
CA THR A 281 -3.48 9.58 5.49
C THR A 281 -3.58 10.93 6.21
N ALA A 282 -4.10 11.94 5.52
CA ALA A 282 -4.25 13.29 6.05
C ALA A 282 -5.07 13.29 7.34
N ALA A 283 -4.41 13.25 8.50
CA ALA A 283 -4.91 13.40 9.86
C ALA A 283 -6.12 12.55 10.34
N ASP A 284 -7.14 12.24 9.54
CA ASP A 284 -8.45 11.80 10.07
C ASP A 284 -9.24 10.82 9.17
N ALA A 285 -8.70 10.24 8.09
CA ALA A 285 -9.49 9.30 7.27
C ALA A 285 -9.45 7.86 7.84
N VAL A 286 -10.31 7.56 8.81
CA VAL A 286 -10.66 6.16 9.14
C VAL A 286 -11.59 5.64 8.03
N ALA A 287 -11.37 4.43 7.52
CA ALA A 287 -12.22 3.88 6.46
C ALA A 287 -13.67 3.77 6.95
N GLY A 288 -14.59 4.50 6.31
CA GLY A 288 -15.99 4.60 6.73
C GLY A 288 -16.30 5.71 7.74
N ASP A 289 -15.30 6.50 8.16
CA ASP A 289 -15.48 7.74 8.93
C ASP A 289 -15.78 8.88 7.95
N VAL A 290 -17.08 9.11 7.77
CA VAL A 290 -17.62 10.05 6.78
C VAL A 290 -17.68 11.45 7.36
N ASP A 291 -17.78 11.59 8.68
CA ASP A 291 -17.87 12.89 9.35
C ASP A 291 -16.51 13.46 9.83
N GLY A 292 -15.45 12.64 9.79
CA GLY A 292 -14.06 13.00 10.05
C GLY A 292 -13.76 13.20 11.54
N ASP A 293 -14.50 12.57 12.43
CA ASP A 293 -14.30 12.68 13.88
C ASP A 293 -13.31 11.66 14.46
N GLY A 294 -12.82 10.75 13.62
CA GLY A 294 -11.83 9.72 13.94
C GLY A 294 -12.44 8.42 14.45
N VAL A 295 -13.77 8.25 14.46
CA VAL A 295 -14.44 6.99 14.80
C VAL A 295 -15.49 6.61 13.77
N VAL A 296 -15.66 5.30 13.53
CA VAL A 296 -16.70 4.77 12.63
C VAL A 296 -17.89 4.32 13.46
N THR A 297 -19.03 4.96 13.27
CA THR A 297 -20.27 4.78 14.03
C THR A 297 -21.50 4.90 13.13
N ALA A 298 -22.70 4.73 13.71
CA ALA A 298 -23.94 4.97 12.98
C ALA A 298 -24.11 6.44 12.54
N ALA A 299 -23.39 7.39 13.15
CA ALA A 299 -23.43 8.80 12.76
C ALA A 299 -22.82 9.04 11.37
N ASP A 300 -21.86 8.21 10.96
CA ASP A 300 -21.26 8.26 9.62
C ASP A 300 -22.27 7.87 8.55
N ILE A 301 -23.07 6.85 8.85
CA ILE A 301 -24.17 6.40 7.98
C ILE A 301 -25.20 7.53 7.85
N ASP A 302 -25.64 8.11 8.96
CA ASP A 302 -26.59 9.23 8.95
C ASP A 302 -26.03 10.45 8.20
N THR A 303 -24.73 10.73 8.32
CA THR A 303 -24.04 11.82 7.63
C THR A 303 -23.98 11.58 6.12
N LEU A 304 -23.64 10.37 5.70
CA LEU A 304 -23.65 9.98 4.28
C LEU A 304 -25.06 10.14 3.69
N VAL A 305 -26.07 9.62 4.38
CA VAL A 305 -27.48 9.69 3.98
C VAL A 305 -27.97 11.13 3.88
N ALA A 306 -27.57 12.00 4.81
CA ALA A 306 -27.90 13.43 4.74
C ALA A 306 -27.31 14.13 3.51
N GLY A 307 -26.25 13.57 2.91
CA GLY A 307 -25.63 14.03 1.67
C GLY A 307 -26.25 13.48 0.39
N PHE A 308 -27.28 12.63 0.46
CA PHE A 308 -27.91 12.02 -0.72
C PHE A 308 -28.37 13.05 -1.77
N GLY A 309 -28.07 12.75 -3.03
CA GLY A 309 -28.29 13.66 -4.16
C GLY A 309 -27.22 14.74 -4.33
N GLY A 310 -26.18 14.71 -3.49
CA GLY A 310 -24.96 15.51 -3.60
C GLY A 310 -23.80 14.72 -4.24
N VAL A 311 -22.58 15.19 -3.94
CA VAL A 311 -21.30 14.56 -4.36
C VAL A 311 -20.28 14.57 -3.21
N ALA A 312 -20.72 14.88 -2.00
CA ALA A 312 -19.84 15.15 -0.87
C ALA A 312 -19.27 13.87 -0.26
N PHE A 313 -20.01 12.77 -0.38
CA PHE A 313 -19.70 11.47 0.21
C PHE A 313 -19.84 10.40 -0.88
N ASP A 314 -18.92 10.42 -1.84
CA ASP A 314 -18.86 9.50 -2.99
C ASP A 314 -17.81 8.42 -2.69
N VAL A 315 -18.21 7.37 -1.98
CA VAL A 315 -17.31 6.27 -1.58
C VAL A 315 -17.17 5.22 -2.68
N THR A 316 -18.03 5.28 -3.71
CA THR A 316 -17.99 4.40 -4.89
C THR A 316 -17.21 4.98 -6.07
N GLY A 317 -16.92 6.28 -6.05
CA GLY A 317 -16.17 6.99 -7.08
C GLY A 317 -16.96 7.33 -8.35
N ASP A 318 -18.29 7.29 -8.29
CA ASP A 318 -19.18 7.46 -9.45
C ASP A 318 -19.66 8.92 -9.64
N ARG A 319 -19.24 9.81 -8.74
CA ARG A 319 -19.59 11.23 -8.63
C ARG A 319 -21.03 11.49 -8.23
N GLN A 320 -21.64 10.58 -7.51
CA GLN A 320 -22.90 10.77 -6.83
C GLN A 320 -22.74 10.34 -5.38
N THR A 321 -23.61 10.87 -4.53
CA THR A 321 -23.80 10.35 -3.17
C THR A 321 -25.21 9.77 -3.15
N ASP A 322 -25.31 8.44 -3.22
CA ASP A 322 -26.57 7.72 -3.34
C ASP A 322 -26.58 6.37 -2.60
N ALA A 323 -27.60 5.55 -2.87
CA ALA A 323 -27.79 4.26 -2.21
C ALA A 323 -26.62 3.28 -2.44
N SER A 324 -25.86 3.43 -3.52
CA SER A 324 -24.67 2.62 -3.81
C SER A 324 -23.54 2.94 -2.83
N ASP A 325 -23.42 4.22 -2.45
CA ASP A 325 -22.46 4.68 -1.45
C ASP A 325 -22.84 4.18 -0.05
N LEU A 326 -24.14 4.19 0.28
CA LEU A 326 -24.64 3.60 1.52
C LEU A 326 -24.35 2.10 1.58
N GLU A 327 -24.62 1.37 0.50
CA GLU A 327 -24.34 -0.08 0.44
C GLU A 327 -22.85 -0.33 0.69
N ARG A 328 -21.95 0.35 -0.04
CA ARG A 328 -20.50 0.20 0.14
C ARG A 328 -20.02 0.60 1.53
N LEU A 329 -20.54 1.69 2.10
CA LEU A 329 -20.19 2.09 3.47
C LEU A 329 -20.55 0.98 4.46
N VAL A 330 -21.78 0.47 4.42
CA VAL A 330 -22.28 -0.52 5.38
C VAL A 330 -21.59 -1.87 5.21
N THR A 331 -21.51 -2.40 3.99
CA THR A 331 -21.07 -3.79 3.76
C THR A 331 -19.55 -3.93 3.65
N ASP A 332 -18.87 -2.95 3.04
CA ASP A 332 -17.46 -3.11 2.67
C ASP A 332 -16.55 -2.35 3.65
N LEU A 333 -16.91 -1.11 4.00
CA LEU A 333 -16.09 -0.26 4.86
C LEU A 333 -16.31 -0.55 6.35
N ILE A 334 -17.57 -0.50 6.80
CA ILE A 334 -17.95 -0.85 8.19
C ILE A 334 -17.89 -2.36 8.39
N GLY A 335 -18.21 -3.14 7.35
CA GLY A 335 -18.17 -4.61 7.42
C GLY A 335 -19.34 -5.21 8.21
N THR A 336 -20.51 -4.56 8.19
CA THR A 336 -21.73 -5.08 8.81
C THR A 336 -22.83 -5.34 7.77
N SER A 337 -24.02 -5.69 8.23
CA SER A 337 -25.21 -5.90 7.41
C SER A 337 -26.33 -4.94 7.79
N PHE A 338 -27.17 -4.61 6.82
CA PHE A 338 -28.43 -3.92 7.06
C PHE A 338 -29.25 -4.64 8.14
N GLY A 339 -29.69 -3.89 9.15
CA GLY A 339 -30.40 -4.44 10.30
C GLY A 339 -29.60 -4.48 11.60
N ASP A 340 -28.29 -4.25 11.56
CA ASP A 340 -27.42 -4.13 12.74
C ASP A 340 -27.40 -2.66 13.18
N ALA A 341 -28.21 -2.32 14.18
CA ALA A 341 -28.38 -0.95 14.66
C ALA A 341 -27.19 -0.49 15.52
N ASN A 342 -26.58 -1.40 16.26
CA ASN A 342 -25.52 -1.06 17.21
C ASN A 342 -24.10 -1.26 16.64
N LEU A 343 -24.00 -1.73 15.39
CA LEU A 343 -22.77 -2.01 14.65
C LEU A 343 -21.87 -3.05 15.34
N ASP A 344 -22.46 -4.02 16.04
CA ASP A 344 -21.72 -5.11 16.71
C ASP A 344 -21.47 -6.34 15.81
N HIS A 345 -21.80 -6.22 14.52
CA HIS A 345 -21.73 -7.24 13.48
C HIS A 345 -22.71 -8.41 13.68
N HIS A 346 -23.71 -8.24 14.53
CA HIS A 346 -24.77 -9.22 14.75
C HIS A 346 -26.14 -8.58 14.61
N VAL A 347 -26.95 -9.12 13.70
CA VAL A 347 -28.38 -8.75 13.63
C VAL A 347 -29.18 -9.65 14.57
N ASP A 348 -29.57 -9.11 15.72
CA ASP A 348 -30.24 -9.86 16.79
C ASP A 348 -31.39 -9.09 17.49
N LEU A 349 -31.76 -9.55 18.69
CA LEU A 349 -32.87 -8.98 19.45
C LEU A 349 -32.58 -7.57 19.98
N LEU A 350 -31.30 -7.17 20.09
CA LEU A 350 -30.90 -5.83 20.48
C LEU A 350 -31.24 -4.83 19.37
N ASP A 351 -30.97 -5.15 18.11
CA ASP A 351 -31.33 -4.29 16.98
C ASP A 351 -32.84 -4.19 16.80
N LEU A 352 -33.54 -5.31 17.01
CA LEU A 352 -35.00 -5.31 17.00
C LEU A 352 -35.55 -4.42 18.10
N SER A 353 -34.86 -4.33 19.25
CA SER A 353 -35.27 -3.45 20.34
C SER A 353 -35.04 -1.97 20.02
N SER A 354 -33.96 -1.63 19.31
CA SER A 354 -33.72 -0.28 18.78
C SER A 354 -34.82 0.13 17.81
N LEU A 355 -35.05 -0.68 16.76
CA LEU A 355 -36.11 -0.45 15.76
C LEU A 355 -37.49 -0.33 16.42
N ALA A 356 -37.84 -1.24 17.33
CA ALA A 356 -39.15 -1.23 17.97
C ALA A 356 -39.38 0.01 18.85
N SER A 357 -38.31 0.62 19.36
CA SER A 357 -38.40 1.81 20.21
C SER A 357 -38.76 3.09 19.44
N SER A 358 -38.43 3.11 18.15
CA SER A 358 -38.64 4.25 17.23
C SER A 358 -39.68 3.94 16.13
N PHE A 359 -40.38 2.81 16.22
CA PHE A 359 -41.29 2.34 15.18
C PHE A 359 -42.42 3.33 14.88
N GLY A 360 -42.49 3.80 13.64
CA GLY A 360 -43.44 4.81 13.15
C GLY A 360 -42.99 6.26 13.35
N ASP A 361 -41.83 6.49 13.96
CA ASP A 361 -41.19 7.80 14.08
C ASP A 361 -40.09 7.99 13.01
N SER A 362 -39.61 9.22 12.90
CA SER A 362 -38.44 9.56 12.07
C SER A 362 -37.19 9.48 12.94
N ALA A 363 -36.23 8.65 12.52
CA ALA A 363 -34.99 8.40 13.23
C ALA A 363 -33.87 8.03 12.23
N GLY A 364 -32.65 7.85 12.74
CA GLY A 364 -31.49 7.42 11.94
C GLY A 364 -31.17 5.93 12.11
N TRP A 365 -30.00 5.52 11.61
CA TRP A 365 -29.58 4.11 11.55
C TRP A 365 -29.62 3.41 12.91
N ALA A 366 -29.03 4.03 13.95
CA ALA A 366 -28.93 3.43 15.29
C ALA A 366 -30.28 3.16 15.96
N ASP A 367 -31.33 3.82 15.47
CA ASP A 367 -32.70 3.71 15.96
C ASP A 367 -33.59 2.86 15.04
N GLY A 368 -33.03 2.29 13.96
CA GLY A 368 -33.67 1.28 13.12
C GLY A 368 -34.15 1.75 11.76
N ASP A 369 -33.74 2.91 11.24
CA ASP A 369 -33.92 3.28 9.83
C ASP A 369 -32.78 2.67 8.99
N PHE A 370 -32.99 1.45 8.54
CA PHE A 370 -31.96 0.68 7.82
C PHE A 370 -32.02 0.90 6.30
N ASN A 371 -33.15 1.36 5.76
CA ASN A 371 -33.25 1.69 4.34
C ASN A 371 -32.93 3.17 4.04
N ALA A 372 -32.67 3.97 5.08
CA ALA A 372 -32.31 5.38 5.01
C ALA A 372 -33.38 6.27 4.35
N ASP A 373 -34.66 5.93 4.52
CA ASP A 373 -35.78 6.71 3.96
C ASP A 373 -36.35 7.76 4.93
N GLY A 374 -35.80 7.81 6.15
CA GLY A 374 -36.13 8.76 7.20
C GLY A 374 -37.29 8.33 8.09
N THR A 375 -37.86 7.14 7.92
CA THR A 375 -38.96 6.61 8.72
C THR A 375 -38.72 5.17 9.14
N VAL A 376 -38.80 4.88 10.43
CA VAL A 376 -38.66 3.50 10.93
C VAL A 376 -39.97 2.74 10.75
N ASP A 377 -40.04 1.78 9.82
CA ASP A 377 -41.26 1.04 9.54
C ASP A 377 -41.07 -0.47 9.22
N LEU A 378 -42.03 -1.07 8.50
CA LEU A 378 -42.00 -2.49 8.15
C LEU A 378 -40.94 -2.82 7.10
N LEU A 379 -40.47 -1.85 6.32
CA LEU A 379 -39.39 -2.03 5.37
C LEU A 379 -38.07 -2.23 6.10
N ASP A 380 -37.79 -1.46 7.15
CA ASP A 380 -36.61 -1.66 7.99
C ASP A 380 -36.67 -2.99 8.73
N LEU A 381 -37.85 -3.35 9.24
CA LEU A 381 -38.05 -4.66 9.85
C LEU A 381 -37.76 -5.80 8.86
N SER A 382 -38.03 -5.59 7.56
CA SER A 382 -37.73 -6.58 6.53
C SER A 382 -36.23 -6.72 6.26
N LEU A 383 -35.46 -5.63 6.35
CA LEU A 383 -34.00 -5.64 6.26
C LEU A 383 -33.39 -6.34 7.48
N LEU A 384 -33.82 -5.97 8.69
CA LEU A 384 -33.40 -6.64 9.92
C LEU A 384 -33.72 -8.14 9.88
N ALA A 385 -34.94 -8.51 9.48
CA ALA A 385 -35.33 -9.92 9.38
C ALA A 385 -34.48 -10.71 8.35
N SER A 386 -33.89 -10.04 7.35
CA SER A 386 -33.04 -10.70 6.36
C SER A 386 -31.67 -11.10 6.92
N GLY A 387 -31.13 -10.33 7.87
CA GLY A 387 -29.88 -10.62 8.58
C GLY A 387 -30.06 -11.39 9.89
N PHE A 388 -31.29 -11.48 10.41
CA PHE A 388 -31.54 -11.97 11.77
C PHE A 388 -31.01 -13.39 12.02
N GLY A 389 -30.09 -13.51 12.99
CA GLY A 389 -29.49 -14.80 13.37
C GLY A 389 -28.48 -15.35 12.36
N ALA A 390 -28.06 -14.57 11.37
CA ALA A 390 -26.91 -14.86 10.52
C ALA A 390 -25.60 -14.73 11.32
N SER A 391 -25.38 -15.66 12.24
CA SER A 391 -24.03 -15.92 12.74
C SER A 391 -23.21 -16.45 11.57
N SER A 392 -22.01 -15.91 11.36
CA SER A 392 -21.05 -16.45 10.39
C SER A 392 -20.97 -17.97 10.59
N VAL A 393 -21.60 -18.72 9.69
CA VAL A 393 -21.47 -20.18 9.69
C VAL A 393 -20.03 -20.40 9.25
N PRO A 394 -19.13 -20.90 10.12
CA PRO A 394 -17.81 -21.28 9.65
C PRO A 394 -18.05 -22.30 8.55
N GLU A 395 -17.47 -22.09 7.38
CA GLU A 395 -17.56 -23.03 6.27
C GLU A 395 -17.43 -24.44 6.83
N PRO A 396 -18.41 -25.33 6.60
CA PRO A 396 -18.40 -26.60 7.28
C PRO A 396 -17.10 -27.28 6.88
N ALA A 397 -16.39 -27.82 7.87
CA ALA A 397 -15.16 -28.59 7.75
C ALA A 397 -15.35 -29.92 6.97
N VAL A 398 -16.18 -29.90 5.92
CA VAL A 398 -16.42 -30.98 4.97
C VAL A 398 -15.12 -31.31 4.22
N ALA A 399 -14.23 -30.32 4.01
CA ALA A 399 -12.88 -30.57 3.51
C ALA A 399 -12.03 -31.42 4.47
N LEU A 400 -12.22 -31.28 5.79
CA LEU A 400 -11.55 -32.10 6.80
C LEU A 400 -12.18 -33.50 6.90
N LEU A 401 -13.49 -33.64 6.70
CA LEU A 401 -14.16 -34.95 6.70
C LEU A 401 -13.92 -35.77 5.40
N LEU A 402 -13.74 -35.12 4.25
CA LEU A 402 -13.39 -35.79 2.99
C LEU A 402 -11.95 -36.33 3.00
N SER A 403 -11.02 -35.62 3.64
CA SER A 403 -9.63 -36.10 3.79
C SER A 403 -9.50 -37.26 4.79
N LEU A 404 -10.29 -37.27 5.88
CA LEU A 404 -10.35 -38.40 6.81
C LEU A 404 -11.02 -39.66 6.21
N GLY A 405 -11.99 -39.50 5.30
CA GLY A 405 -12.61 -40.63 4.59
C GLY A 405 -11.68 -41.34 3.60
N LEU A 406 -10.81 -40.59 2.91
CA LEU A 406 -9.83 -41.13 1.95
C LEU A 406 -8.66 -41.85 2.64
N VAL A 407 -8.25 -41.40 3.83
CA VAL A 407 -7.17 -42.06 4.59
C VAL A 407 -7.60 -43.40 5.18
N VAL A 408 -8.88 -43.56 5.54
CA VAL A 408 -9.39 -44.84 6.05
C VAL A 408 -9.52 -45.89 4.95
N ASP A 409 -9.86 -45.51 3.70
CA ASP A 409 -10.00 -46.45 2.58
C ASP A 409 -8.64 -46.88 1.97
N ALA A 410 -7.63 -46.02 2.04
CA ALA A 410 -6.27 -46.35 1.60
C ALA A 410 -5.54 -47.34 2.54
N SER A 411 -5.98 -47.48 3.79
CA SER A 411 -5.40 -48.42 4.76
C SER A 411 -6.00 -49.85 4.72
N ARG A 412 -6.96 -50.10 3.83
CA ARG A 412 -7.68 -51.40 3.70
C ARG A 412 -7.47 -52.13 2.37
N ARG A 413 -6.42 -51.82 1.60
CA ARG A 413 -6.04 -52.61 0.43
C ARG A 413 -4.70 -53.32 0.60
#